data_AF-L0EI89-F1
#
_entry.id   AF-L0EI89-F1
#
_cell.length_a   1.000
_cell.length_b   1.000
_cell.length_c   1.000
_cell.angle_alpha   90.00
_cell.angle_beta   90.00
_cell.angle_gamma   90.00
#
_symmetry.space_group_name_H-M   'P 1'
#
loop_
_entity.id
_entity.type
_entity.pdbx_description
1 polymer ?
#
loop_
_entity_poly.entity_id
_entity_poly.type
_entity_poly.pdbx_seq_one_letter_code
_entity_poly.pdbx_strand_id
1 'polypeptide(L)'
;MIFGVHQFLWHPYTVYRAWKSLYGRPNWREFICIIIHDWGYWNSPNMDGPEGRRHPETGARIARWLLGQEYGDLVLYHSRHYARQLGIPPSKLCWADKLSVIYEPKWFYLLRAKLSGEIHEYRINGKHEFGLDRSHSEWFDWLQGELVKLAEAKRGDAIPYQFERG
;
A
#
# COMPACT_ATOMS: atom_id res chain seq x y z
N MET A 1 -3.73 6.68 10.75
CA MET A 1 -3.62 5.32 11.35
C MET A 1 -4.71 4.94 12.37
N ILE A 2 -5.46 5.85 13.00
CA ILE A 2 -6.56 5.46 13.92
C ILE A 2 -7.88 5.24 13.15
N PHE A 3 -8.20 6.08 12.17
CA PHE A 3 -9.47 6.02 11.42
C PHE A 3 -9.32 5.82 9.91
N GLY A 4 -8.09 5.67 9.40
CA GLY A 4 -7.80 5.55 7.96
C GLY A 4 -7.78 4.12 7.41
N VAL A 5 -7.61 4.00 6.10
CA VAL A 5 -7.52 2.69 5.43
C VAL A 5 -6.28 1.91 5.88
N HIS A 6 -5.22 2.61 6.27
CA HIS A 6 -4.00 2.07 6.90
C HIS A 6 -4.14 1.98 8.44
N GLN A 7 -5.22 1.36 8.91
CA GLN A 7 -5.45 1.17 10.35
C GLN A 7 -4.47 0.12 10.90
N PHE A 8 -3.77 0.44 11.99
CA PHE A 8 -2.62 -0.33 12.48
C PHE A 8 -2.87 -1.78 12.93
N LEU A 9 -4.13 -2.23 13.05
CA LEU A 9 -4.47 -3.63 13.34
C LEU A 9 -5.06 -4.32 12.12
N TRP A 10 -6.02 -3.67 11.48
CA TRP A 10 -6.79 -4.25 10.40
C TRP A 10 -5.99 -4.34 9.11
N HIS A 11 -5.25 -3.30 8.75
CA HIS A 11 -4.44 -3.30 7.53
C HIS A 11 -3.32 -4.36 7.60
N PRO A 12 -2.51 -4.47 8.67
CA PRO A 12 -1.55 -5.57 8.77
C PRO A 12 -2.19 -6.96 8.68
N TYR A 13 -3.42 -7.13 9.16
CA TYR A 13 -4.15 -8.39 9.04
C TYR A 13 -4.55 -8.70 7.58
N THR A 14 -5.08 -7.73 6.83
CA THR A 14 -5.42 -7.92 5.41
C THR A 14 -4.17 -8.14 4.56
N VAL A 15 -3.07 -7.43 4.85
CA VAL A 15 -1.75 -7.65 4.22
C VAL A 15 -1.21 -9.05 4.54
N TYR A 16 -1.34 -9.53 5.78
CA TYR A 16 -0.96 -10.89 6.14
C TYR A 16 -1.73 -11.95 5.33
N ARG A 17 -3.05 -11.76 5.15
CA ARG A 17 -3.87 -12.65 4.32
C ARG A 17 -3.42 -12.64 2.85
N ALA A 18 -3.13 -11.46 2.31
CA ALA A 18 -2.62 -11.30 0.96
C ALA A 18 -1.24 -11.94 0.78
N TRP A 19 -0.33 -11.75 1.73
CA TRP A 19 0.97 -12.42 1.74
C TRP A 19 0.80 -13.95 1.69
N LYS A 20 -0.08 -14.50 2.54
CA LYS A 20 -0.39 -15.93 2.56
C LYS A 20 -0.89 -16.45 1.22
N SER A 21 -1.72 -15.68 0.53
CA SER A 21 -2.23 -16.06 -0.79
C SER A 21 -1.17 -15.98 -1.89
N LEU A 22 -0.24 -15.03 -1.80
CA LEU A 22 0.76 -14.80 -2.85
C LEU A 22 2.00 -15.67 -2.71
N TYR A 23 2.43 -15.95 -1.47
CA TYR A 23 3.76 -16.50 -1.15
C TYR A 23 3.73 -17.64 -0.13
N GLY A 24 2.57 -17.97 0.45
CA GLY A 24 2.47 -18.91 1.57
C GLY A 24 2.69 -18.26 2.94
N ARG A 25 2.84 -19.06 3.99
CA ARG A 25 2.91 -18.54 5.37
C ARG A 25 4.17 -17.69 5.57
N PRO A 26 4.06 -16.41 5.99
CA PRO A 26 5.24 -15.62 6.29
C PRO A 26 5.99 -16.21 7.47
N ASN A 27 7.31 -16.10 7.45
CA ASN A 27 8.15 -16.39 8.61
C ASN A 27 8.00 -15.27 9.66
N TRP A 28 8.56 -15.46 10.86
CA TRP A 28 8.39 -14.52 11.97
C TRP A 28 8.99 -13.13 11.67
N ARG A 29 10.05 -13.05 10.85
CA ARG A 29 10.68 -11.78 10.43
C ARG A 29 9.82 -11.03 9.43
N GLU A 30 9.31 -11.74 8.42
CA GLU A 30 8.36 -11.20 7.43
C GLU A 30 7.08 -10.73 8.11
N PHE A 31 6.60 -11.46 9.13
CA PHE A 31 5.45 -11.05 9.93
C PHE A 31 5.69 -9.73 10.66
N ILE A 32 6.87 -9.54 11.26
CA ILE A 32 7.26 -8.25 11.86
C ILE A 32 7.26 -7.15 10.79
N CYS A 33 7.86 -7.40 9.61
CA CYS A 33 7.85 -6.44 8.50
C CYS A 33 6.44 -6.02 8.09
N ILE A 34 5.49 -6.96 8.00
CA ILE A 34 4.07 -6.67 7.71
C ILE A 34 3.46 -5.76 8.77
N ILE A 35 3.80 -5.93 10.05
CA ILE A 35 3.24 -5.10 11.12
C ILE A 35 3.79 -3.66 11.04
N ILE A 36 5.08 -3.50 10.78
CA ILE A 36 5.77 -2.21 10.93
C ILE A 36 5.86 -1.38 9.66
N HIS A 37 5.47 -1.91 8.49
CA HIS A 37 5.75 -1.27 7.20
C HIS A 37 5.19 0.14 7.05
N ASP A 38 4.01 0.37 7.63
CA ASP A 38 3.29 1.64 7.58
C ASP A 38 3.42 2.49 8.83
N TRP A 39 4.28 2.11 9.78
CA TRP A 39 4.45 2.89 11.03
C TRP A 39 4.97 4.31 10.79
N GLY A 40 5.56 4.59 9.62
CA GLY A 40 5.93 5.96 9.25
C GLY A 40 4.74 6.88 8.97
N TYR A 41 3.52 6.35 8.85
CA TYR A 41 2.30 7.16 8.84
C TYR A 41 1.88 7.65 10.24
N TRP A 42 2.56 7.22 11.32
CA TRP A 42 2.30 7.73 12.66
C TRP A 42 2.62 9.23 12.70
N ASN A 43 1.60 10.06 12.99
CA ASN A 43 1.64 11.53 12.95
C ASN A 43 1.96 12.17 11.58
N SER A 44 1.84 11.44 10.46
CA SER A 44 1.97 12.08 9.14
C SER A 44 0.78 13.01 8.89
N PRO A 45 0.99 14.29 8.51
CA PRO A 45 -0.09 15.24 8.24
C PRO A 45 -0.80 14.99 6.91
N ASN A 46 -0.25 14.12 6.04
CA ASN A 46 -0.80 13.75 4.75
C ASN A 46 -0.43 12.32 4.36
N MET A 47 -1.21 11.71 3.47
CA MET A 47 -0.93 10.37 2.96
C MET A 47 -0.13 10.41 1.66
N ASP A 48 -0.51 11.28 0.72
CA ASP A 48 0.09 11.38 -0.61
C ASP A 48 1.01 12.61 -0.80
N GLY A 49 1.14 13.46 0.22
CA GLY A 49 2.03 14.63 0.20
C GLY A 49 3.52 14.26 0.38
N PRO A 50 4.41 15.27 0.44
CA PRO A 50 5.86 15.04 0.62
C PRO A 50 6.21 14.20 1.87
N GLU A 51 5.49 14.40 2.97
CA GLU A 51 5.68 13.71 4.24
C GLU A 51 5.16 12.27 4.18
N GLY A 52 3.93 12.09 3.68
CA GLY A 52 3.30 10.78 3.56
C GLY A 52 4.08 9.84 2.62
N ARG A 53 4.71 10.37 1.58
CA ARG A 53 5.58 9.57 0.69
C ARG A 53 6.73 8.89 1.43
N ARG A 54 7.23 9.48 2.52
CA ARG A 54 8.37 8.97 3.32
C ARG A 54 7.98 7.93 4.37
N HIS A 55 6.71 7.52 4.45
CA HIS A 55 6.26 6.49 5.40
C HIS A 55 7.11 5.19 5.44
N PRO A 56 7.73 4.70 4.35
CA PRO A 56 8.48 3.46 4.41
C PRO A 56 9.79 3.59 5.21
N GLU A 57 10.33 4.80 5.37
CA GLU A 57 11.65 5.04 5.98
C GLU A 57 11.68 4.60 7.45
N THR A 58 10.65 4.94 8.22
CA THR A 58 10.59 4.60 9.65
C THR A 58 10.50 3.10 9.85
N GLY A 59 9.60 2.43 9.14
CA GLY A 59 9.46 0.97 9.20
C GLY A 59 10.72 0.26 8.74
N ALA A 60 11.35 0.74 7.65
CA ALA A 60 12.60 0.20 7.14
C ALA A 60 13.74 0.34 8.16
N ARG A 61 13.87 1.50 8.81
CA ARG A 61 14.90 1.71 9.84
C ARG A 61 14.75 0.73 11.01
N ILE A 62 13.51 0.49 11.46
CA ILE A 62 13.22 -0.48 12.52
C ILE A 62 13.55 -1.90 12.06
N ALA A 63 13.11 -2.28 10.85
CA ALA A 63 13.39 -3.60 10.27
C ALA A 63 14.90 -3.85 10.11
N ARG A 64 15.66 -2.86 9.63
CA ARG A 64 17.13 -2.93 9.52
C ARG A 64 17.79 -3.18 10.87
N TRP A 65 17.36 -2.44 11.88
CA TRP A 65 17.91 -2.56 13.22
C TRP A 65 17.60 -3.90 13.88
N LEU A 66 16.38 -4.42 13.73
CA LEU A 66 15.95 -5.67 14.36
C LEU A 66 16.37 -6.94 13.61
N LEU A 67 16.30 -6.91 12.28
CA LEU A 67 16.28 -8.12 11.43
C LEU A 67 17.37 -8.13 10.36
N GLY A 68 18.02 -6.99 10.12
CA GLY A 68 19.08 -6.82 9.12
C GLY A 68 18.63 -6.11 7.83
N GLN A 69 19.61 -5.81 6.98
CA GLN A 69 19.44 -4.98 5.78
C GLN A 69 18.35 -5.50 4.83
N GLU A 70 18.31 -6.81 4.58
CA GLU A 70 17.34 -7.47 3.69
C GLU A 70 15.88 -7.16 4.07
N TYR A 71 15.56 -7.22 5.37
CA TYR A 71 14.21 -6.92 5.88
C TYR A 71 13.92 -5.42 5.89
N GLY A 72 14.98 -4.62 6.06
CA GLY A 72 14.96 -3.19 5.78
C GLY A 72 14.48 -2.86 4.38
N ASP A 73 15.04 -3.54 3.39
CA ASP A 73 14.77 -3.32 1.98
C ASP A 73 13.41 -3.92 1.58
N LEU A 74 13.02 -5.05 2.19
CA LEU A 74 11.65 -5.58 2.10
C LEU A 74 10.61 -4.53 2.50
N VAL A 75 10.86 -3.80 3.59
CA VAL A 75 9.98 -2.72 4.03
C VAL A 75 10.18 -1.46 3.19
N LEU A 76 11.39 -0.99 2.93
CA LEU A 76 11.62 0.27 2.20
C LEU A 76 11.00 0.24 0.80
N TYR A 77 11.19 -0.86 0.08
CA TYR A 77 10.75 -1.00 -1.31
C TYR A 77 9.32 -1.52 -1.45
N HIS A 78 8.53 -1.54 -0.36
CA HIS A 78 7.09 -1.75 -0.48
C HIS A 78 6.41 -0.53 -1.13
N SER A 79 7.01 0.66 -1.02
CA SER A 79 6.59 1.84 -1.76
C SER A 79 7.16 1.83 -3.17
N ARG A 80 6.27 1.76 -4.17
CA ARG A 80 6.63 1.81 -5.60
C ARG A 80 7.35 3.10 -5.98
N HIS A 81 7.02 4.21 -5.31
CA HIS A 81 7.68 5.49 -5.56
C HIS A 81 9.17 5.43 -5.17
N TYR A 82 9.49 4.92 -3.97
CA TYR A 82 10.88 4.72 -3.53
C TYR A 82 11.63 3.75 -4.41
N ALA A 83 11.01 2.60 -4.72
CA ALA A 83 11.59 1.60 -5.61
C ALA A 83 11.95 2.22 -6.98
N ARG A 84 11.02 2.98 -7.57
CA ARG A 84 11.24 3.67 -8.87
C ARG A 84 12.34 4.72 -8.81
N GLN A 85 12.40 5.54 -7.76
CA GLN A 85 13.44 6.57 -7.60
C GLN A 85 14.85 5.96 -7.57
N LEU A 86 14.98 4.73 -7.08
CA LEU A 86 16.25 4.02 -6.98
C LEU A 86 16.49 3.05 -8.13
N GLY A 87 15.56 2.92 -9.09
CA GLY A 87 15.66 1.98 -10.20
C GLY A 87 15.61 0.50 -9.77
N ILE A 88 15.06 0.21 -8.59
CA ILE A 88 14.98 -1.13 -8.01
C ILE A 88 13.53 -1.64 -8.15
N PRO A 89 13.31 -2.95 -8.39
CA PRO A 89 11.96 -3.51 -8.41
C PRO A 89 11.27 -3.41 -7.03
N PRO A 90 9.94 -3.23 -6.98
CA PRO A 90 9.20 -3.25 -5.73
C PRO A 90 9.34 -4.58 -4.98
N SER A 91 9.37 -4.53 -3.65
CA SER A 91 9.53 -5.71 -2.80
C SER A 91 8.30 -6.63 -2.82
N LYS A 92 8.43 -7.85 -2.30
CA LYS A 92 7.29 -8.76 -2.07
C LYS A 92 6.19 -8.11 -1.23
N LEU A 93 6.58 -7.29 -0.26
CA LEU A 93 5.64 -6.60 0.62
C LEU A 93 4.78 -5.58 -0.15
N CYS A 94 5.30 -4.98 -1.22
CA CYS A 94 4.52 -4.10 -2.10
C CYS A 94 3.28 -4.80 -2.65
N TRP A 95 3.46 -6.01 -3.19
CA TRP A 95 2.39 -6.74 -3.85
C TRP A 95 1.38 -7.28 -2.84
N ALA A 96 1.85 -7.75 -1.68
CA ALA A 96 0.99 -8.15 -0.57
C ALA A 96 0.16 -6.97 -0.04
N ASP A 97 0.79 -5.79 0.11
CA ASP A 97 0.10 -4.56 0.47
C ASP A 97 -1.01 -4.21 -0.52
N LYS A 98 -0.71 -4.21 -1.83
CA LYS A 98 -1.71 -3.86 -2.87
C LYS A 98 -2.86 -4.86 -2.95
N LEU A 99 -2.57 -6.16 -2.84
CA LEU A 99 -3.61 -7.18 -2.85
C LEU A 99 -4.48 -7.15 -1.60
N SER A 100 -4.01 -6.60 -0.47
CA SER A 100 -4.73 -6.59 0.80
C SER A 100 -6.18 -6.07 0.70
N VAL A 101 -6.44 -5.16 -0.25
CA VAL A 101 -7.77 -4.60 -0.55
C VAL A 101 -8.83 -5.66 -0.88
N ILE A 102 -8.46 -6.85 -1.35
CA ILE A 102 -9.45 -7.91 -1.63
C ILE A 102 -10.02 -8.51 -0.34
N TYR A 103 -9.29 -8.39 0.75
CA TYR A 103 -9.69 -8.86 2.07
C TYR A 103 -10.41 -7.79 2.88
N GLU A 104 -10.59 -6.60 2.31
CA GLU A 104 -11.33 -5.48 2.89
C GLU A 104 -12.83 -5.59 2.59
N PRO A 105 -13.70 -5.68 3.62
CA PRO A 105 -15.12 -5.48 3.43
C PRO A 105 -15.36 -4.05 2.93
N LYS A 106 -15.96 -3.91 1.75
CA LYS A 106 -16.23 -2.60 1.11
C LYS A 106 -16.82 -1.57 2.06
N TRP A 107 -17.87 -1.94 2.79
CA TRP A 107 -18.54 -1.03 3.73
C TRP A 107 -17.58 -0.52 4.81
N PHE A 108 -16.68 -1.38 5.29
CA PHE A 108 -15.73 -1.07 6.36
C PHE A 108 -14.59 -0.18 5.86
N TYR A 109 -14.09 -0.47 4.65
CA TYR A 109 -13.11 0.39 3.98
C TYR A 109 -13.69 1.79 3.75
N LEU A 110 -14.89 1.89 3.16
CA LEU A 110 -15.52 3.17 2.85
C LEU A 110 -15.87 3.97 4.09
N LEU A 111 -16.29 3.31 5.17
CA LEU A 111 -16.54 3.97 6.46
C LEU A 111 -15.26 4.63 6.97
N ARG A 112 -14.14 3.89 7.02
CA ARG A 112 -12.85 4.41 7.49
C ARG A 112 -12.32 5.53 6.58
N ALA A 113 -12.30 5.30 5.26
CA ALA A 113 -11.84 6.28 4.29
C ALA A 113 -12.65 7.60 4.35
N LYS A 114 -13.94 7.54 4.67
CA LYS A 114 -14.77 8.73 4.89
C LYS A 114 -14.45 9.41 6.22
N LEU A 115 -14.33 8.65 7.32
CA LEU A 115 -14.03 9.19 8.64
C LEU A 115 -12.63 9.82 8.72
N SER A 116 -11.66 9.30 7.97
CA SER A 116 -10.31 9.87 7.89
C SER A 116 -10.20 11.05 6.93
N GLY A 117 -11.15 11.21 6.00
CA GLY A 117 -11.07 12.18 4.90
C GLY A 117 -10.23 11.72 3.70
N GLU A 118 -9.47 10.62 3.83
CA GLU A 118 -8.57 10.07 2.79
C GLU A 118 -9.31 9.78 1.48
N ILE A 119 -10.61 9.48 1.54
CA ILE A 119 -11.41 9.22 0.36
C ILE A 119 -11.40 10.38 -0.65
N HIS A 120 -11.26 11.63 -0.19
CA HIS A 120 -11.21 12.78 -1.09
C HIS A 120 -9.87 12.84 -1.83
N GLU A 121 -8.76 12.60 -1.12
CA GLU A 121 -7.42 12.51 -1.73
C GLU A 121 -7.37 11.42 -2.78
N TYR A 122 -7.86 10.22 -2.46
CA TYR A 122 -7.87 9.09 -3.39
C TYR A 122 -8.74 9.33 -4.62
N ARG A 123 -9.88 10.00 -4.46
CA ARG A 123 -10.79 10.34 -5.56
C ARG A 123 -10.16 11.37 -6.49
N ILE A 124 -9.48 12.38 -5.93
CA ILE A 124 -8.75 13.38 -6.72
C ILE A 124 -7.61 12.72 -7.49
N ASN A 125 -6.86 11.80 -6.88
CA ASN A 125 -5.77 11.09 -7.54
C ASN A 125 -6.27 10.17 -8.66
N GLY A 126 -7.42 9.51 -8.47
CA GLY A 126 -8.06 8.67 -9.48
C GLY A 126 -8.93 9.42 -10.49
N LYS A 127 -9.00 10.75 -10.46
CA LYS A 127 -9.97 11.52 -11.25
C LYS A 127 -9.85 11.28 -12.76
N HIS A 128 -8.64 11.07 -13.27
CA HIS A 128 -8.38 10.86 -14.69
C HIS A 128 -8.79 9.47 -15.18
N GLU A 129 -8.74 8.47 -14.30
CA GLU A 129 -9.06 7.08 -14.68
C GLU A 129 -10.53 6.73 -14.43
N PHE A 130 -11.12 7.25 -13.36
CA PHE A 130 -12.46 6.85 -12.93
C PHE A 130 -13.50 7.98 -12.93
N GLY A 131 -13.07 9.24 -12.89
CA GLY A 131 -13.95 10.41 -12.79
C GLY A 131 -14.47 10.68 -11.37
N LEU A 132 -14.93 11.92 -11.15
CA LEU A 132 -15.41 12.39 -9.84
C LEU A 132 -16.93 12.29 -9.66
N ASP A 133 -17.69 12.01 -10.72
CA ASP A 133 -19.17 12.02 -10.68
C ASP A 133 -19.77 10.70 -10.14
N ARG A 134 -18.98 9.63 -10.15
CA ARG A 134 -19.40 8.29 -9.71
C ARG A 134 -19.40 8.16 -8.19
N SER A 135 -20.17 7.22 -7.64
CA SER A 135 -20.22 7.00 -6.20
C SER A 135 -18.88 6.47 -5.64
N HIS A 136 -18.67 6.67 -4.34
CA HIS A 136 -17.55 6.06 -3.62
C HIS A 136 -17.56 4.52 -3.67
N SER A 137 -18.74 3.91 -3.77
CA SER A 137 -18.87 2.46 -3.88
C SER A 137 -18.32 1.96 -5.21
N GLU A 138 -18.76 2.57 -6.32
CA GLU A 138 -18.28 2.19 -7.65
C GLU A 138 -16.78 2.45 -7.80
N TRP A 139 -16.29 3.52 -7.18
CA TRP A 139 -14.85 3.81 -7.13
C TRP A 139 -14.07 2.72 -6.41
N PHE A 140 -14.58 2.21 -5.28
CA PHE A 140 -13.94 1.11 -4.57
C PHE A 140 -13.94 -0.18 -5.39
N ASP A 141 -15.04 -0.49 -6.09
CA ASP A 141 -15.12 -1.66 -6.97
C ASP A 141 -14.09 -1.60 -8.09
N TRP A 142 -13.95 -0.44 -8.73
CA TRP A 142 -12.91 -0.20 -9.72
C TRP A 142 -11.51 -0.33 -9.12
N LEU A 143 -11.24 0.33 -7.99
CA LEU A 143 -9.95 0.29 -7.30
C LEU A 143 -9.54 -1.16 -6.97
N GLN A 144 -10.47 -1.94 -6.42
CA GLN A 144 -10.23 -3.34 -6.08
C GLN A 144 -9.89 -4.15 -7.34
N GLY A 145 -10.62 -3.95 -8.44
CA GLY A 145 -10.33 -4.60 -9.71
C GLY A 145 -8.94 -4.26 -10.27
N GLU A 146 -8.54 -3.00 -10.23
CA GLU A 146 -7.21 -2.58 -10.70
C GLU A 146 -6.08 -3.11 -9.81
N LEU A 147 -6.26 -3.10 -8.49
CA LEU A 147 -5.27 -3.63 -7.55
C LEU A 147 -5.12 -5.16 -7.67
N VAL A 148 -6.21 -5.89 -7.96
CA VAL A 148 -6.14 -7.32 -8.28
C VAL A 148 -5.32 -7.55 -9.54
N LYS A 149 -5.61 -6.85 -10.65
CA LYS A 149 -4.84 -6.99 -11.89
C LYS A 149 -3.36 -6.69 -11.68
N LEU A 150 -3.05 -5.63 -10.94
CA LEU A 150 -1.67 -5.23 -10.61
C LEU A 150 -0.96 -6.31 -9.78
N ALA A 151 -1.63 -6.87 -8.78
CA ALA A 151 -1.07 -7.91 -7.93
C ALA A 151 -0.92 -9.25 -8.66
N GLU A 152 -1.89 -9.64 -9.48
CA GLU A 152 -1.86 -10.87 -10.29
C GLU A 152 -0.81 -10.83 -11.39
N ALA A 153 -0.61 -9.66 -12.00
CA ALA A 153 0.42 -9.48 -12.99
C ALA A 153 1.79 -9.91 -12.42
N LYS A 154 2.05 -9.67 -11.12
CA LYS A 154 3.35 -9.94 -10.44
C LYS A 154 4.55 -9.56 -11.31
N ARG A 155 4.39 -8.60 -12.24
CA ARG A 155 5.42 -8.28 -13.23
C ARG A 155 6.43 -7.39 -12.52
N GLY A 156 7.50 -8.04 -12.05
CA GLY A 156 8.71 -7.44 -11.54
C GLY A 156 9.62 -6.85 -12.63
N ASP A 157 9.17 -6.84 -13.89
CA ASP A 157 9.77 -5.98 -14.91
C ASP A 157 9.01 -4.65 -14.87
N ALA A 158 9.75 -3.58 -14.59
CA ALA A 158 9.24 -2.22 -14.59
C ALA A 158 8.32 -1.97 -15.80
N ILE A 159 7.01 -1.95 -15.60
CA ILE A 159 6.13 -1.26 -16.55
C ILE A 159 6.27 0.21 -16.17
N PRO A 160 6.82 1.05 -17.08
CA PRO A 160 6.86 2.46 -16.87
C PRO A 160 5.40 2.89 -16.74
N TYR A 161 5.06 3.49 -15.61
CA TYR A 161 3.87 4.32 -15.56
C TYR A 161 4.03 5.32 -16.70
N GLN A 162 3.26 5.09 -17.76
CA GLN A 162 3.27 5.85 -18.99
C GLN A 162 2.96 7.30 -18.63
N PHE A 163 4.00 8.13 -18.63
CA PHE A 163 3.88 9.47 -19.18
C PHE A 163 4.79 9.49 -20.40
N GLU A 164 4.21 9.09 -21.54
CA GLU A 164 4.53 9.72 -22.80
C GLU A 164 3.21 10.00 -23.51
N ARG A 165 2.75 11.25 -23.34
CA ARG A 165 2.39 12.13 -24.47
C ARG A 165 1.97 13.51 -23.94
N GLY A 166 2.75 14.52 -24.31
CA GLY A 166 2.47 15.95 -24.09
C GLY A 166 3.61 16.67 -23.42
#